data_AF-A0A853R7J6-F1
#
_entry.id   AF-A0A853R7J6-F1
#
_cell.length_a   1.000
_cell.length_b   1.000
_cell.length_c   1.000
_cell.angle_alpha   90.00
_cell.angle_beta   90.00
_cell.angle_gamma   90.00
#
_symmetry.space_group_name_H-M   'P 1'
#
loop_
_entity.id
_entity.type
_entity.pdbx_description
1 polymer ?
#
loop_
_entity_poly.entity_id
_entity_poly.type
_entity_poly.pdbx_seq_one_letter_code
_entity_poly.pdbx_strand_id
1 'polypeptide(L)'
;MMDFCQRLSLCVPQVSSLEVASMWVNKTYAILVLSLFPSMVLHAEQETSAAEVYEVGNMSPEKAFATGRLLRAQYKNMESRPYLQYAADNDNSDAAFLYAMELSNYKTTIRTPPEAREYLLKAAELGNRRAMKHLYTDAKWLRDRDVQYWKSQYYDSLIRLGRDDPAQATYELAQFYKGMDNEMYSYYLDKAVNFNHPRALMDKAKQVQAGGGLFLMPGERETKVRELYLAAAKTNYIPAMRRYIGILESKGRFEDAYQWRLMALEQGDITSLATVVKILLGDSASYHFVTPDRIKAQAYLDLYLSAAGTERMQSLYSILELEEESLAGKMSEEEKAQANGIFVNYKNSLNFYYHDVFWDIN
;
A
#
# COMPACT_ATOMS: atom_id res chain seq x y z
N MET A 1 9.76 -4.12 -5.79
CA MET A 1 8.53 -3.41 -6.20
C MET A 1 8.51 -3.38 -7.74
N MET A 2 8.43 -4.56 -8.36
CA MET A 2 8.45 -4.76 -9.82
C MET A 2 7.87 -6.15 -10.20
N ASP A 3 7.00 -6.72 -9.38
CA ASP A 3 6.59 -8.13 -9.53
C ASP A 3 5.06 -8.33 -9.52
N PHE A 4 4.30 -7.27 -9.80
CA PHE A 4 2.84 -7.35 -9.94
C PHE A 4 2.40 -7.37 -11.41
N CYS A 5 3.18 -6.80 -12.34
CA CYS A 5 2.87 -6.83 -13.78
C CYS A 5 3.23 -8.15 -14.48
N GLN A 6 4.10 -9.00 -13.91
CA GLN A 6 4.56 -10.23 -14.58
C GLN A 6 3.65 -11.46 -14.41
N ARG A 7 2.55 -11.36 -13.64
CA ARG A 7 1.61 -12.47 -13.46
C ARG A 7 0.38 -12.42 -14.38
N LEU A 8 0.30 -11.46 -15.29
CA LEU A 8 -0.68 -11.44 -16.36
C LEU A 8 0.04 -11.82 -17.66
N SER A 9 0.08 -13.13 -17.97
CA SER A 9 0.59 -13.64 -19.25
C SER A 9 -0.23 -13.04 -20.40
N LEU A 10 0.35 -12.07 -21.09
CA LEU A 10 -0.13 -11.58 -22.39
C LEU A 10 1.02 -11.71 -23.38
N CYS A 11 0.95 -12.73 -24.24
CA CYS A 11 1.76 -12.82 -25.44
C CYS A 11 1.22 -11.81 -26.47
N VAL A 12 2.06 -10.88 -26.94
CA VAL A 12 1.83 -10.13 -28.19
C VAL A 12 3.19 -10.00 -28.92
N PRO A 13 3.26 -10.22 -30.25
CA PRO A 13 4.53 -10.28 -30.97
C PRO A 13 5.11 -8.88 -31.28
N GLN A 14 6.44 -8.80 -31.31
CA GLN A 14 7.19 -7.59 -31.69
C GLN A 14 7.02 -7.27 -33.18
N VAL A 15 6.77 -6.00 -33.49
CA VAL A 15 6.99 -5.42 -34.82
C VAL A 15 8.00 -4.29 -34.73
N SER A 16 8.89 -4.30 -35.72
CA SER A 16 10.16 -3.61 -35.87
C SER A 16 10.08 -2.09 -36.03
N SER A 17 11.14 -1.45 -35.54
CA SER A 17 11.59 -0.07 -35.76
C SER A 17 11.67 0.33 -37.23
N LEU A 18 11.26 1.57 -37.53
CA LEU A 18 11.81 2.37 -38.63
C LEU A 18 11.83 3.86 -38.24
N GLU A 19 12.99 4.46 -38.52
CA GLU A 19 13.38 5.86 -38.37
C GLU A 19 12.51 6.80 -39.21
N VAL A 20 12.45 8.12 -38.90
CA VAL A 20 12.86 9.20 -39.83
C VAL A 20 13.16 10.50 -39.07
N ALA A 21 14.31 11.04 -39.46
CA ALA A 21 14.94 12.34 -39.32
C ALA A 21 14.14 13.62 -39.04
N SER A 22 14.84 14.45 -38.27
CA SER A 22 14.94 15.92 -38.26
C SER A 22 14.57 16.69 -39.53
N MET A 23 14.02 17.91 -39.37
CA MET A 23 14.46 19.07 -40.14
C MET A 23 14.14 20.40 -39.43
N TRP A 24 15.16 21.25 -39.37
CA TRP A 24 15.15 22.64 -38.96
C TRP A 24 14.50 23.52 -40.03
N VAL A 25 13.71 24.53 -39.64
CA VAL A 25 13.71 25.86 -40.28
C VAL A 25 13.43 26.92 -39.21
N ASN A 26 14.26 27.95 -39.18
CA ASN A 26 14.21 29.07 -38.25
C ASN A 26 13.99 30.36 -39.06
N LYS A 27 13.21 31.29 -38.47
CA LYS A 27 13.01 32.73 -38.77
C LYS A 27 12.08 33.17 -39.91
N THR A 28 11.02 33.89 -39.52
CA THR A 28 10.80 35.31 -39.87
C THR A 28 9.85 35.97 -38.85
N TYR A 29 10.06 37.28 -38.63
CA TYR A 29 9.48 38.10 -37.56
C TYR A 29 8.15 38.76 -37.95
N ALA A 30 7.37 39.03 -36.89
CA ALA A 30 6.41 40.14 -36.68
C ALA A 30 5.08 40.14 -37.45
N ILE A 31 3.98 40.03 -36.69
CA ILE A 31 2.96 41.08 -36.56
C ILE A 31 2.27 40.87 -35.20
N LEU A 32 2.24 41.95 -34.43
CA LEU A 32 1.72 42.06 -33.07
C LEU A 32 0.24 42.43 -33.17
N VAL A 33 -0.65 41.49 -32.86
CA VAL A 33 -2.08 41.77 -32.65
C VAL A 33 -2.44 41.25 -31.26
N LEU A 34 -2.49 42.17 -30.30
CA LEU A 34 -3.16 41.96 -29.03
C LEU A 34 -4.63 41.61 -29.32
N SER A 35 -4.98 40.36 -29.12
CA SER A 35 -6.36 39.96 -28.87
C SER A 35 -6.42 39.36 -27.47
N LEU A 36 -7.04 40.11 -26.57
CA LEU A 36 -7.40 39.70 -25.22
C LEU A 36 -8.43 38.58 -25.32
N PHE A 37 -7.98 37.33 -25.29
CA PHE A 37 -8.82 36.20 -24.91
C PHE A 37 -8.66 36.01 -23.40
N PRO A 38 -9.71 36.17 -22.58
CA PRO A 38 -9.65 35.71 -21.20
C PRO A 38 -9.52 34.18 -21.22
N SER A 39 -8.35 33.70 -20.80
CA SER A 39 -8.05 32.31 -20.52
C SER A 39 -8.95 31.81 -19.40
N MET A 40 -10.10 31.28 -19.75
CA MET A 40 -11.03 30.62 -18.82
C MET A 40 -10.63 29.14 -18.66
N VAL A 41 -9.40 28.88 -18.20
CA VAL A 41 -8.97 27.56 -17.72
C VAL A 41 -7.87 27.78 -16.68
N LEU A 42 -8.24 28.22 -15.47
CA LEU A 42 -7.33 28.26 -14.29
C LEU A 42 -8.10 28.59 -12.99
N HIS A 43 -9.33 28.07 -12.82
CA HIS A 43 -10.11 28.31 -11.59
C HIS A 43 -10.57 27.03 -10.88
N ALA A 44 -10.42 25.84 -11.46
CA ALA A 44 -10.92 24.60 -10.85
C ALA A 44 -9.97 24.01 -9.77
N GLU A 45 -8.64 24.17 -9.92
CA GLU A 45 -7.65 23.64 -8.94
C GLU A 45 -7.50 24.54 -7.70
N GLN A 46 -7.76 25.85 -7.84
CA GLN A 46 -7.55 26.80 -6.74
C GLN A 46 -8.70 26.79 -5.72
N GLU A 47 -9.95 26.59 -6.16
CA GLU A 47 -11.11 26.49 -5.27
C GLU A 47 -11.15 25.17 -4.50
N THR A 48 -10.72 24.06 -5.11
CA THR A 48 -10.63 22.74 -4.46
C THR A 48 -9.58 22.72 -3.35
N SER A 49 -8.38 23.25 -3.60
CA SER A 49 -7.34 23.32 -2.56
C SER A 49 -7.71 24.23 -1.38
N ALA A 50 -8.42 25.35 -1.63
CA ALA A 50 -8.81 26.28 -0.56
C ALA A 50 -9.92 25.70 0.33
N ALA A 51 -10.88 24.97 -0.25
CA ALA A 51 -11.95 24.31 0.50
C ALA A 51 -11.42 23.12 1.31
N GLU A 52 -10.54 22.29 0.74
CA GLU A 52 -9.91 21.18 1.45
C GLU A 52 -9.04 21.65 2.62
N VAL A 53 -8.25 22.72 2.43
CA VAL A 53 -7.44 23.31 3.51
C VAL A 53 -8.31 23.85 4.64
N TYR A 54 -9.48 24.41 4.34
CA TYR A 54 -10.43 24.89 5.35
C TYR A 54 -11.11 23.73 6.11
N GLU A 55 -11.44 22.63 5.45
CA GLU A 55 -11.99 21.44 6.12
C GLU A 55 -10.96 20.75 7.02
N VAL A 56 -9.70 20.66 6.59
CA VAL A 56 -8.60 20.08 7.37
C VAL A 56 -8.35 20.87 8.66
N GLY A 57 -8.40 22.21 8.59
CA GLY A 57 -8.15 23.10 9.73
C GLY A 57 -9.09 22.92 10.93
N ASN A 58 -10.25 22.28 10.73
CA ASN A 58 -11.25 22.01 11.77
C ASN A 58 -11.16 20.60 12.37
N MET A 59 -10.20 19.76 11.93
CA MET A 59 -10.02 18.40 12.44
C MET A 59 -8.98 18.34 13.57
N SER A 60 -9.11 17.37 14.49
CA SER A 60 -8.01 17.02 15.40
C SER A 60 -6.82 16.42 14.61
N PRO A 61 -5.57 16.59 15.06
CA PRO A 61 -4.39 16.00 14.41
C PRO A 61 -4.48 14.49 14.18
N GLU A 62 -5.07 13.74 15.12
CA GLU A 62 -5.24 12.28 15.03
C GLU A 62 -6.20 11.89 13.91
N LYS A 63 -7.29 12.64 13.76
CA LYS A 63 -8.28 12.45 12.69
C LYS A 63 -7.68 12.81 11.34
N ALA A 64 -6.97 13.94 11.25
CA ALA A 64 -6.28 14.32 10.03
C ALA A 64 -5.24 13.25 9.63
N PHE A 65 -4.44 12.75 10.57
CA PHE A 65 -3.53 11.63 10.32
C PHE A 65 -4.25 10.38 9.82
N ALA A 66 -5.34 9.97 10.48
CA ALA A 66 -6.10 8.79 10.07
C ALA A 66 -6.67 8.93 8.64
N THR A 67 -7.22 10.09 8.30
CA THR A 67 -7.72 10.41 6.96
C THR A 67 -6.61 10.38 5.92
N GLY A 68 -5.51 11.10 6.17
CA GLY A 68 -4.36 11.14 5.26
C GLY A 68 -3.75 9.75 5.04
N ARG A 69 -3.58 8.96 6.10
CA ARG A 69 -3.09 7.58 6.00
C ARG A 69 -4.01 6.69 5.15
N LEU A 70 -5.33 6.83 5.30
CA LEU A 70 -6.31 6.10 4.51
C LEU A 70 -6.29 6.50 3.03
N LEU A 71 -6.36 7.79 2.71
CA LEU A 71 -6.30 8.30 1.34
C LEU A 71 -5.03 7.82 0.63
N ARG A 72 -3.89 7.89 1.31
CA ARG A 72 -2.62 7.35 0.78
C ARG A 72 -2.72 5.85 0.49
N ALA A 73 -3.24 5.08 1.43
CA ALA A 73 -3.43 3.63 1.26
C ALA A 73 -4.49 3.31 0.17
N GLN A 74 -5.34 4.26 -0.17
CA GLN A 74 -6.30 4.22 -1.27
C GLN A 74 -5.74 4.71 -2.61
N TYR A 75 -4.44 5.01 -2.72
CA TYR A 75 -3.80 5.54 -3.93
C TYR A 75 -4.20 6.99 -4.29
N LYS A 76 -4.71 7.74 -3.30
CA LYS A 76 -5.01 9.18 -3.36
C LYS A 76 -3.91 9.96 -2.64
N ASN A 77 -2.71 9.85 -3.18
CA ASN A 77 -1.48 10.30 -2.55
C ASN A 77 -1.41 11.84 -2.48
N MET A 78 -1.80 12.57 -3.53
CA MET A 78 -1.88 14.03 -3.52
C MET A 78 -2.93 14.53 -2.53
N GLU A 79 -4.14 13.96 -2.56
CA GLU A 79 -5.23 14.29 -1.61
C GLU A 79 -4.82 14.02 -0.16
N SER A 80 -3.96 13.01 0.09
CA SER A 80 -3.51 12.68 1.45
C SER A 80 -2.59 13.74 2.08
N ARG A 81 -1.83 14.47 1.25
CA ARG A 81 -0.75 15.37 1.71
C ARG A 81 -1.23 16.49 2.64
N PRO A 82 -2.28 17.28 2.33
CA PRO A 82 -2.71 18.36 3.22
C PRO A 82 -3.13 17.84 4.61
N TYR A 83 -3.77 16.67 4.69
CA TYR A 83 -4.14 16.05 5.96
C TYR A 83 -2.91 15.60 6.77
N LEU A 84 -1.94 14.95 6.10
CA LEU A 84 -0.72 14.50 6.75
C LEU A 84 0.15 15.68 7.20
N GLN A 85 0.26 16.72 6.37
CA GLN A 85 0.99 17.93 6.70
C GLN A 85 0.37 18.63 7.91
N TYR A 86 -0.94 18.87 7.91
CA TYR A 86 -1.62 19.51 9.04
C TYR A 86 -1.41 18.74 10.34
N ALA A 87 -1.57 17.40 10.31
CA ALA A 87 -1.32 16.59 11.50
C ALA A 87 0.15 16.65 11.94
N ALA A 88 1.10 16.62 11.00
CA ALA A 88 2.52 16.73 11.27
C ALA A 88 2.89 18.10 11.87
N ASP A 89 2.29 19.18 11.38
CA ASP A 89 2.46 20.54 11.89
C ASP A 89 1.96 20.67 13.33
N ASN A 90 0.93 19.93 13.67
CA ASN A 90 0.39 19.80 15.03
C ASN A 90 0.98 18.61 15.82
N ASP A 91 2.26 18.33 15.59
CA ASP A 91 3.10 17.40 16.37
C ASP A 91 2.64 15.92 16.39
N ASN A 92 1.84 15.50 15.40
CA ASN A 92 1.62 14.07 15.18
C ASN A 92 2.86 13.43 14.53
N SER A 93 3.58 12.61 15.31
CA SER A 93 4.86 12.02 14.89
C SER A 93 4.73 11.03 13.72
N ASP A 94 3.64 10.27 13.67
CA ASP A 94 3.35 9.31 12.59
C ASP A 94 3.00 10.03 11.28
N ALA A 95 2.25 11.13 11.37
CA ALA A 95 1.95 11.98 10.23
C ALA A 95 3.20 12.66 9.69
N ALA A 96 4.08 13.17 10.56
CA ALA A 96 5.35 13.77 10.15
C ALA A 96 6.23 12.76 9.40
N PHE A 97 6.31 11.51 9.90
CA PHE A 97 7.02 10.44 9.20
C PHE A 97 6.39 10.15 7.84
N LEU A 98 5.07 9.98 7.79
CA LEU A 98 4.38 9.60 6.55
C LEU A 98 4.43 10.73 5.50
N TYR A 99 4.27 11.99 5.92
CA TYR A 99 4.41 13.15 5.05
C TYR A 99 5.82 13.28 4.47
N ALA A 100 6.86 13.08 5.28
CA ALA A 100 8.24 13.02 4.79
C ALA A 100 8.45 11.94 3.72
N MET A 101 7.79 10.79 3.88
CA MET A 101 7.84 9.69 2.90
C MET A 101 7.09 10.03 1.59
N GLU A 102 5.94 10.70 1.68
CA GLU A 102 5.20 11.21 0.51
C GLU A 102 6.01 12.22 -0.31
N LEU A 103 6.68 13.17 0.37
CA LEU A 103 7.55 14.16 -0.27
C LEU A 103 8.79 13.54 -0.91
N SER A 104 9.25 12.40 -0.39
CA SER A 104 10.44 11.70 -0.87
C SER A 104 10.15 10.64 -1.93
N ASN A 105 8.90 10.49 -2.40
CA ASN A 105 8.47 9.36 -3.23
C ASN A 105 8.92 8.01 -2.65
N TYR A 106 8.87 7.88 -1.31
CA TYR A 106 9.29 6.73 -0.52
C TYR A 106 10.76 6.31 -0.67
N LYS A 107 11.62 7.17 -1.23
CA LYS A 107 13.05 6.90 -1.39
C LYS A 107 13.86 8.07 -0.87
N THR A 108 14.57 7.85 0.24
CA THR A 108 15.54 8.85 0.70
C THR A 108 16.88 8.64 0.02
N THR A 109 17.42 9.73 -0.52
CA THR A 109 18.73 9.78 -1.16
C THR A 109 19.43 11.07 -0.76
N ILE A 110 20.63 11.32 -1.29
CA ILE A 110 21.27 12.63 -1.15
C ILE A 110 20.44 13.78 -1.76
N ARG A 111 19.47 13.46 -2.64
CA ARG A 111 18.56 14.41 -3.29
C ARG A 111 17.20 14.51 -2.59
N THR A 112 17.01 13.90 -1.42
CA THR A 112 15.79 14.06 -0.63
C THR A 112 15.49 15.54 -0.43
N PRO A 113 14.26 16.03 -0.69
CA PRO A 113 13.92 17.43 -0.49
C PRO A 113 14.22 17.91 0.93
N PRO A 114 14.74 19.12 1.15
CA PRO A 114 15.02 19.64 2.49
C PRO A 114 13.82 19.53 3.44
N GLU A 115 12.62 19.91 2.98
CA GLU A 115 11.38 19.79 3.72
C GLU A 115 11.12 18.35 4.20
N ALA A 116 11.30 17.35 3.34
CA ALA A 116 11.14 15.95 3.71
C ALA A 116 12.15 15.51 4.79
N ARG A 117 13.36 16.09 4.81
CA ARG A 117 14.36 15.82 5.86
C ARG A 117 13.94 16.42 7.19
N GLU A 118 13.40 17.65 7.16
CA GLU A 118 12.92 18.35 8.34
C GLU A 118 11.78 17.59 9.02
N TYR A 119 10.76 17.16 8.27
CA TYR A 119 9.68 16.35 8.82
C TYR A 119 10.13 14.97 9.29
N LEU A 120 11.11 14.35 8.62
CA LEU A 120 11.67 13.08 9.06
C LEU A 120 12.40 13.21 10.40
N LEU A 121 13.18 14.29 10.58
CA LEU A 121 13.83 14.60 11.86
C LEU A 121 12.79 14.92 12.94
N LYS A 122 11.80 15.79 12.64
CA LYS A 122 10.69 16.12 13.53
C LYS A 122 9.97 14.87 14.03
N ALA A 123 9.65 13.94 13.12
CA ALA A 123 9.00 12.69 13.47
C ALA A 123 9.83 11.87 14.49
N ALA A 124 11.14 11.76 14.25
CA ALA A 124 12.04 11.02 15.13
C ALA A 124 12.21 11.72 16.49
N GLU A 125 12.30 13.05 16.52
CA GLU A 125 12.35 13.86 17.75
C GLU A 125 11.09 13.70 18.60
N LEU A 126 9.93 13.59 17.94
CA LEU A 126 8.63 13.30 18.57
C LEU A 126 8.45 11.82 18.95
N GLY A 127 9.46 10.97 18.76
CA GLY A 127 9.44 9.58 19.22
C GLY A 127 9.03 8.55 18.18
N ASN A 128 8.82 8.91 16.91
CA ASN A 128 8.46 7.95 15.86
C ASN A 128 9.63 6.99 15.59
N ARG A 129 9.47 5.72 15.98
CA ARG A 129 10.52 4.69 15.87
C ARG A 129 10.91 4.38 14.43
N ARG A 130 9.98 4.48 13.49
CA ARG A 130 10.25 4.25 12.07
C ARG A 130 11.09 5.37 11.48
N ALA A 131 10.83 6.61 11.85
CA ALA A 131 11.65 7.75 11.49
C ALA A 131 13.08 7.58 12.03
N MET A 132 13.23 7.23 13.32
CA MET A 132 14.55 6.94 13.91
C MET A 132 15.27 5.83 13.14
N LYS A 133 14.56 4.74 12.83
CA LYS A 133 15.11 3.64 12.03
C LYS A 133 15.60 4.11 10.68
N HIS A 134 14.72 4.80 9.96
CA HIS A 134 14.98 5.33 8.62
C HIS A 134 16.18 6.29 8.61
N LEU A 135 16.33 7.12 9.65
CA LEU A 135 17.46 8.03 9.80
C LEU A 135 18.79 7.26 9.93
N TYR A 136 18.86 6.18 10.71
CA TYR A 136 20.13 5.45 10.84
C TYR A 136 20.39 4.44 9.69
N THR A 137 19.36 3.98 8.97
CA THR A 137 19.52 3.00 7.88
C THR A 137 19.62 3.62 6.49
N ASP A 138 18.85 4.67 6.20
CA ASP A 138 18.57 5.11 4.83
C ASP A 138 18.85 6.60 4.57
N ALA A 139 19.06 7.41 5.62
CA ALA A 139 19.35 8.84 5.49
C ALA A 139 20.84 9.12 5.18
N LYS A 140 21.25 8.85 3.94
CA LYS A 140 22.63 9.06 3.44
C LYS A 140 23.15 10.50 3.50
N TRP A 141 22.29 11.46 3.83
CA TRP A 141 22.63 12.87 3.98
C TRP A 141 23.00 13.25 5.42
N LEU A 142 22.82 12.34 6.39
CA LEU A 142 23.28 12.52 7.77
C LEU A 142 24.78 12.25 7.90
N ARG A 143 25.41 12.88 8.89
CA ARG A 143 26.78 12.56 9.31
C ARG A 143 26.76 11.31 10.19
N ASP A 144 27.87 10.58 10.21
CA ASP A 144 28.00 9.34 10.99
C ASP A 144 27.64 9.51 12.47
N ARG A 145 28.00 10.65 13.08
CA ARG A 145 27.64 10.96 14.47
C ARG A 145 26.13 11.00 14.70
N ASP A 146 25.39 11.55 13.74
CA ASP A 146 23.94 11.73 13.82
C ASP A 146 23.25 10.38 13.53
N VAL A 147 23.81 9.58 12.62
CA VAL A 147 23.41 8.18 12.38
C VAL A 147 23.53 7.34 13.66
N GLN A 148 24.68 7.40 14.36
CA GLN A 148 24.87 6.65 15.61
C GLN A 148 23.93 7.12 16.72
N TYR A 149 23.67 8.43 16.80
CA TYR A 149 22.69 8.98 17.74
C TYR A 149 21.31 8.37 17.51
N TRP A 150 20.78 8.42 16.28
CA TRP A 150 19.47 7.86 15.96
C TRP A 150 19.40 6.34 16.11
N LYS A 151 20.50 5.62 15.84
CA LYS A 151 20.60 4.19 16.09
C LYS A 151 20.43 3.86 17.58
N SER A 152 21.06 4.64 18.47
CA SER A 152 20.92 4.49 19.92
C SER A 152 19.50 4.83 20.38
N GLN A 153 18.93 5.95 19.91
CA GLN A 153 17.57 6.35 20.26
C GLN A 153 16.53 5.30 19.83
N TYR A 154 16.70 4.74 18.63
CA TYR A 154 15.87 3.63 18.16
C TYR A 154 15.98 2.43 19.10
N TYR A 155 17.20 1.97 19.43
CA TYR A 155 17.39 0.84 20.34
C TYR A 155 16.73 1.08 21.71
N ASP A 156 16.96 2.23 22.33
CA ASP A 156 16.35 2.58 23.63
C ASP A 156 14.82 2.61 23.55
N SER A 157 14.27 3.05 22.42
CA SER A 157 12.82 3.02 22.18
C SER A 157 12.26 1.60 22.13
N LEU A 158 13.02 0.63 21.60
CA LEU A 158 12.61 -0.78 21.57
C LEU A 158 12.60 -1.39 22.96
N ILE A 159 13.55 -1.03 23.82
CA ILE A 159 13.58 -1.47 25.22
C ILE A 159 12.36 -0.97 25.98
N ARG A 160 11.94 0.29 25.74
CA ARG A 160 10.70 0.83 26.31
C ARG A 160 9.47 0.12 25.75
N LEU A 161 9.40 -0.07 24.43
CA LEU A 161 8.28 -0.75 23.76
C LEU A 161 8.09 -2.17 24.29
N GLY A 162 9.16 -2.89 24.63
CA GLY A 162 9.08 -4.26 25.13
C GLY A 162 8.25 -4.44 26.41
N ARG A 163 8.00 -3.35 27.15
CA ARG A 163 7.09 -3.35 28.30
C ARG A 163 5.62 -3.40 27.89
N ASP A 164 5.25 -2.66 26.85
CA ASP A 164 3.86 -2.39 26.50
C ASP A 164 3.41 -3.28 25.33
N ASP A 165 4.31 -3.53 24.37
CA ASP A 165 4.12 -4.41 23.22
C ASP A 165 5.37 -5.28 22.98
N PRO A 166 5.53 -6.37 23.74
CA PRO A 166 6.67 -7.28 23.58
C PRO A 166 6.69 -7.98 22.23
N ALA A 167 5.53 -8.16 21.57
CA ALA A 167 5.44 -8.82 20.27
C ALA A 167 6.08 -7.94 19.18
N GLN A 168 5.69 -6.67 19.10
CA GLN A 168 6.26 -5.70 18.17
C GLN A 168 7.71 -5.37 18.52
N ALA A 169 8.04 -5.19 19.80
CA ALA A 169 9.42 -4.90 20.23
C ALA A 169 10.40 -6.01 19.87
N THR A 170 10.03 -7.28 20.09
CA THR A 170 10.90 -8.41 19.71
C THR A 170 11.03 -8.54 18.20
N TYR A 171 9.97 -8.28 17.43
CA TYR A 171 10.09 -8.24 15.97
C TYR A 171 11.05 -7.13 15.52
N GLU A 172 10.90 -5.91 16.05
CA GLU A 172 11.77 -4.80 15.69
C GLU A 172 13.22 -5.00 16.15
N LEU A 173 13.46 -5.62 17.31
CA LEU A 173 14.78 -6.05 17.74
C LEU A 173 15.39 -7.06 16.77
N ALA A 174 14.60 -8.03 16.27
CA ALA A 174 15.08 -8.92 15.22
C ALA A 174 15.54 -8.11 13.99
N GLN A 175 14.71 -7.16 13.53
CA GLN A 175 15.07 -6.33 12.38
C GLN A 175 16.26 -5.41 12.64
N PHE A 176 16.50 -5.00 13.89
CA PHE A 176 17.69 -4.24 14.29
C PHE A 176 18.96 -5.08 14.11
N TYR A 177 18.98 -6.32 14.61
CA TYR A 177 20.13 -7.22 14.53
C TYR A 177 20.36 -7.84 13.14
N LYS A 178 19.36 -7.79 12.26
CA LYS A 178 19.42 -8.38 10.93
C LYS A 178 20.64 -7.89 10.13
N GLY A 179 21.50 -8.83 9.73
CA GLY A 179 22.73 -8.54 8.96
C GLY A 179 23.89 -7.99 9.80
N MET A 180 23.68 -7.68 11.08
CA MET A 180 24.75 -7.33 12.03
C MET A 180 25.13 -8.54 12.90
N ASP A 181 24.11 -9.26 13.38
CA ASP A 181 24.26 -10.41 14.27
C ASP A 181 23.13 -11.41 13.95
N ASN A 182 23.49 -12.49 13.26
CA ASN A 182 22.52 -13.49 12.81
C ASN A 182 21.98 -14.35 13.96
N GLU A 183 22.74 -14.50 15.04
CA GLU A 183 22.31 -15.25 16.22
C GLU A 183 21.23 -14.45 16.97
N MET A 184 21.51 -13.17 17.25
CA MET A 184 20.54 -12.28 17.89
C MET A 184 19.31 -12.05 17.00
N TYR A 185 19.49 -11.90 15.68
CA TYR A 185 18.37 -11.84 14.75
C TYR A 185 17.46 -13.07 14.85
N SER A 186 18.05 -14.27 14.84
CA SER A 186 17.28 -15.53 14.91
C SER A 186 16.56 -15.66 16.26
N TYR A 187 17.25 -15.34 17.36
CA TYR A 187 16.69 -15.37 18.70
C TYR A 187 15.46 -14.47 18.85
N TYR A 188 15.56 -13.20 18.45
CA TYR A 188 14.44 -12.26 18.56
C TYR A 188 13.32 -12.56 17.58
N LEU A 189 13.64 -13.06 16.38
CA LEU A 189 12.63 -13.48 15.43
C LEU A 189 11.80 -14.65 15.97
N ASP A 190 12.45 -15.64 16.59
CA ASP A 190 11.77 -16.79 17.19
C ASP A 190 10.89 -16.37 18.37
N LYS A 191 11.34 -15.41 19.18
CA LYS A 191 10.47 -14.78 20.20
C LYS A 191 9.24 -14.12 19.61
N ALA A 192 9.41 -13.31 18.56
CA ALA A 192 8.29 -12.63 17.90
C ALA A 192 7.32 -13.64 17.24
N VAL A 193 7.83 -14.74 16.69
CA VAL A 193 7.02 -15.86 16.20
C VAL A 193 6.21 -16.51 17.33
N ASN A 194 6.79 -16.69 18.51
CA ASN A 194 6.07 -17.23 19.68
C ASN A 194 4.96 -16.29 20.18
N PHE A 195 5.10 -14.97 19.97
CA PHE A 195 4.03 -14.00 20.17
C PHE A 195 3.00 -13.95 19.03
N ASN A 196 3.11 -14.84 18.03
CA ASN A 196 2.26 -14.87 16.85
C ASN A 196 2.31 -13.54 16.04
N HIS A 197 3.44 -12.82 16.07
CA HIS A 197 3.58 -11.56 15.36
C HIS A 197 3.56 -11.81 13.84
N PRO A 198 2.64 -11.20 13.06
CA PRO A 198 2.38 -11.59 11.68
C PRO A 198 3.61 -11.44 10.77
N ARG A 199 4.32 -10.31 10.87
CA ARG A 199 5.51 -10.08 10.05
C ARG A 199 6.67 -10.99 10.44
N ALA A 200 6.75 -11.40 11.72
CA ALA A 200 7.75 -12.34 12.19
C ALA A 200 7.51 -13.73 11.62
N LEU A 201 6.26 -14.20 11.64
CA LEU A 201 5.83 -15.45 11.00
C LEU A 201 6.14 -15.47 9.51
N MET A 202 5.83 -14.37 8.80
CA MET A 202 6.16 -14.23 7.38
C MET A 202 7.67 -14.25 7.12
N ASP A 203 8.47 -13.54 7.92
CA ASP A 203 9.93 -13.52 7.76
C ASP A 203 10.57 -14.87 8.12
N LYS A 204 10.06 -15.59 9.14
CA LYS A 204 10.46 -16.97 9.44
C LYS A 204 10.09 -17.92 8.29
N ALA A 205 8.92 -17.75 7.68
CA ALA A 205 8.52 -18.53 6.50
C ALA A 205 9.50 -18.31 5.33
N LYS A 206 9.92 -17.07 5.08
CA LYS A 206 10.96 -16.77 4.07
C LYS A 206 12.30 -17.41 4.40
N GLN A 207 12.74 -17.38 5.66
CA GLN A 207 13.98 -18.06 6.07
C GLN A 207 13.92 -19.55 5.81
N VAL A 208 12.83 -20.21 6.20
CA VAL A 208 12.62 -21.65 5.95
C VAL A 208 12.60 -21.94 4.45
N GLN A 209 11.94 -21.09 3.66
CA GLN A 209 11.92 -21.24 2.20
C GLN A 209 13.31 -21.10 1.58
N ALA A 210 14.16 -20.22 2.13
CA ALA A 210 15.53 -19.98 1.66
C ALA A 210 16.56 -21.03 2.13
N GLY A 211 16.11 -22.11 2.79
CA GLY A 211 16.99 -23.19 3.24
C GLY A 211 17.25 -23.23 4.75
N GLY A 212 16.76 -22.24 5.51
CA GLY A 212 16.91 -22.22 6.97
C GLY A 212 16.20 -23.39 7.66
N GLY A 213 16.79 -23.93 8.73
CA GLY A 213 16.28 -25.09 9.47
C GLY A 213 16.62 -26.44 8.85
N LEU A 214 16.56 -27.49 9.68
CA LEU A 214 16.82 -28.88 9.28
C LEU A 214 15.51 -29.58 8.94
N PHE A 215 15.41 -30.09 7.70
CA PHE A 215 14.27 -30.83 7.18
C PHE A 215 14.80 -32.07 6.48
N LEU A 216 14.38 -33.25 6.93
CA LEU A 216 14.95 -34.52 6.50
C LEU A 216 14.08 -35.19 5.44
N MET A 217 12.76 -34.98 5.48
CA MET A 217 11.84 -35.58 4.53
C MET A 217 11.46 -34.61 3.41
N PRO A 218 11.34 -35.08 2.16
CA PRO A 218 10.80 -34.28 1.06
C PRO A 218 9.43 -33.70 1.41
N GLY A 219 9.20 -32.41 1.19
CA GLY A 219 7.91 -31.76 1.43
C GLY A 219 7.73 -31.15 2.83
N GLU A 220 8.58 -31.49 3.82
CA GLU A 220 8.45 -30.92 5.18
C GLU A 220 8.69 -29.42 5.19
N ARG A 221 9.69 -28.96 4.44
CA ARG A 221 10.03 -27.54 4.32
C ARG A 221 8.85 -26.75 3.75
N GLU A 222 8.26 -27.22 2.65
CA GLU A 222 7.11 -26.60 2.00
C GLU A 222 5.87 -26.62 2.89
N THR A 223 5.72 -27.66 3.71
CA THR A 223 4.65 -27.76 4.70
C THR A 223 4.84 -26.71 5.79
N LYS A 224 6.06 -26.60 6.35
CA LYS A 224 6.37 -25.61 7.39
C LYS A 224 6.20 -24.17 6.91
N VAL A 225 6.65 -23.86 5.69
CA VAL A 225 6.44 -22.54 5.06
C VAL A 225 4.95 -22.20 4.99
N ARG A 226 4.13 -23.16 4.57
CA ARG A 226 2.67 -22.98 4.46
C ARG A 226 2.02 -22.78 5.83
N GLU A 227 2.42 -23.54 6.84
CA GLU A 227 1.93 -23.39 8.22
C GLU A 227 2.23 -22.01 8.78
N LEU A 228 3.45 -21.50 8.57
CA LEU A 228 3.84 -20.17 9.04
C LEU A 228 3.03 -19.06 8.35
N TYR A 229 2.83 -19.15 7.03
CA TYR A 229 1.98 -18.18 6.33
C TYR A 229 0.50 -18.29 6.70
N LEU A 230 0.00 -19.51 6.96
CA LEU A 230 -1.36 -19.71 7.48
C LEU A 230 -1.52 -19.09 8.87
N ALA A 231 -0.57 -19.32 9.77
CA ALA A 231 -0.57 -18.73 11.10
C ALA A 231 -0.58 -17.19 11.02
N ALA A 232 0.27 -16.63 10.14
CA ALA A 232 0.29 -15.20 9.90
C ALA A 232 -1.05 -14.69 9.33
N ALA A 233 -1.65 -15.39 8.37
CA ALA A 233 -2.94 -15.00 7.77
C ALA A 233 -4.09 -15.03 8.79
N LYS A 234 -4.07 -15.98 9.74
CA LYS A 234 -5.04 -16.08 10.84
C LYS A 234 -4.99 -14.93 11.86
N THR A 235 -3.97 -14.08 11.81
CA THR A 235 -3.91 -12.84 12.63
C THR A 235 -4.72 -11.69 12.02
N ASN A 236 -5.42 -11.94 10.91
CA ASN A 236 -6.09 -10.95 10.08
C ASN A 236 -5.17 -9.95 9.37
N TYR A 237 -3.86 -10.20 9.36
CA TYR A 237 -2.90 -9.36 8.65
C TYR A 237 -3.03 -9.54 7.12
N ILE A 238 -3.59 -8.54 6.43
CA ILE A 238 -3.89 -8.58 4.99
C ILE A 238 -2.69 -9.04 4.13
N PRO A 239 -1.45 -8.54 4.33
CA PRO A 239 -0.32 -9.01 3.53
C PRO A 239 -0.01 -10.50 3.71
N ALA A 240 -0.27 -11.07 4.89
CA ALA A 240 -0.15 -12.52 5.12
C ALA A 240 -1.27 -13.29 4.44
N MET A 241 -2.53 -12.81 4.50
CA MET A 241 -3.64 -13.41 3.77
C MET A 241 -3.36 -13.46 2.28
N ARG A 242 -2.94 -12.34 1.67
CA ARG A 242 -2.57 -12.26 0.24
C ARG A 242 -1.46 -13.23 -0.12
N ARG A 243 -0.44 -13.36 0.74
CA ARG A 243 0.64 -14.32 0.53
C ARG A 243 0.15 -15.76 0.61
N TYR A 244 -0.74 -16.07 1.55
CA TYR A 244 -1.33 -17.38 1.71
C TYR A 244 -2.24 -17.77 0.53
N ILE A 245 -3.07 -16.84 0.04
CA ILE A 245 -3.86 -16.99 -1.19
C ILE A 245 -2.95 -17.39 -2.35
N GLY A 246 -1.85 -16.67 -2.57
CA GLY A 246 -0.91 -17.00 -3.65
C GLY A 246 -0.25 -18.38 -3.52
N ILE A 247 -0.07 -18.90 -2.29
CA ILE A 247 0.43 -20.26 -2.05
C ILE A 247 -0.64 -21.29 -2.42
N LEU A 248 -1.90 -21.05 -2.08
CA LEU A 248 -3.02 -21.93 -2.43
C LEU A 248 -3.21 -21.99 -3.94
N GLU A 249 -3.22 -20.85 -4.61
CA GLU A 249 -3.32 -20.76 -6.08
C GLU A 249 -2.18 -21.51 -6.78
N SER A 250 -0.94 -21.36 -6.31
CA SER A 250 0.21 -22.10 -6.89
C SER A 250 0.12 -23.61 -6.73
N LYS A 251 -0.74 -24.09 -5.83
CA LYS A 251 -1.01 -25.51 -5.57
C LYS A 251 -2.31 -25.99 -6.22
N GLY A 252 -2.96 -25.15 -7.03
CA GLY A 252 -4.25 -25.45 -7.66
C GLY A 252 -5.42 -25.47 -6.68
N ARG A 253 -5.25 -25.01 -5.44
CA ARG A 253 -6.31 -24.98 -4.41
C ARG A 253 -7.13 -23.70 -4.52
N PHE A 254 -7.78 -23.50 -5.66
CA PHE A 254 -8.49 -22.26 -5.96
C PHE A 254 -9.74 -22.04 -5.11
N GLU A 255 -10.47 -23.10 -4.73
CA GLU A 255 -11.61 -23.01 -3.80
C GLU A 255 -11.18 -22.40 -2.46
N ASP A 256 -10.14 -22.96 -1.84
CA ASP A 256 -9.61 -22.43 -0.59
C ASP A 256 -9.08 -21.00 -0.77
N ALA A 257 -8.40 -20.73 -1.90
CA ALA A 257 -7.89 -19.40 -2.20
C ALA A 257 -9.02 -18.37 -2.31
N TYR A 258 -10.17 -18.76 -2.88
CA TYR A 258 -11.36 -17.92 -2.97
C TYR A 258 -11.91 -17.60 -1.58
N GLN A 259 -12.04 -18.59 -0.69
CA GLN A 259 -12.50 -18.36 0.68
C GLN A 259 -11.58 -17.39 1.43
N TRP A 260 -10.26 -17.53 1.29
CA TRP A 260 -9.31 -16.58 1.88
C TRP A 260 -9.37 -15.18 1.26
N ARG A 261 -9.69 -15.08 -0.03
CA ARG A 261 -9.89 -13.81 -0.72
C ARG A 261 -11.14 -13.09 -0.23
N LEU A 262 -12.23 -13.82 0.06
CA LEU A 262 -13.41 -13.26 0.71
C LEU A 262 -13.07 -12.79 2.13
N MET A 263 -12.35 -13.58 2.92
CA MET A 263 -11.91 -13.14 4.25
C MET A 263 -11.03 -11.88 4.20
N ALA A 264 -10.12 -11.76 3.22
CA ALA A 264 -9.31 -10.56 3.03
C ALA A 264 -10.15 -9.34 2.60
N LEU A 265 -11.15 -9.54 1.75
CA LEU A 265 -12.13 -8.52 1.36
C LEU A 265 -12.87 -8.00 2.60
N GLU A 266 -13.32 -8.89 3.49
CA GLU A 266 -13.96 -8.51 4.77
C GLU A 266 -13.02 -7.79 5.76
N GLN A 267 -11.70 -7.81 5.53
CA GLN A 267 -10.73 -6.99 6.26
C GLN A 267 -10.44 -5.63 5.57
N GLY A 268 -11.05 -5.37 4.41
CA GLY A 268 -10.87 -4.13 3.65
C GLY A 268 -9.75 -4.21 2.60
N ASP A 269 -9.28 -5.39 2.21
CA ASP A 269 -8.24 -5.52 1.19
C ASP A 269 -8.75 -5.12 -0.20
N ILE A 270 -8.37 -3.92 -0.65
CA ILE A 270 -8.76 -3.35 -1.94
C ILE A 270 -8.29 -4.21 -3.14
N THR A 271 -7.22 -4.98 -2.97
CA THR A 271 -6.73 -5.86 -4.05
C THR A 271 -7.54 -7.15 -4.16
N SER A 272 -8.01 -7.67 -3.03
CA SER A 272 -8.96 -8.77 -3.02
C SER A 272 -10.29 -8.33 -3.61
N LEU A 273 -10.78 -7.13 -3.28
CA LEU A 273 -11.98 -6.54 -3.89
C LEU A 273 -11.90 -6.56 -5.43
N ALA A 274 -10.86 -5.94 -6.01
CA ALA A 274 -10.67 -5.90 -7.46
C ALA A 274 -10.58 -7.28 -8.12
N THR A 275 -10.00 -8.27 -7.43
CA THR A 275 -9.90 -9.62 -8.02
C THR A 275 -11.21 -10.39 -7.88
N VAL A 276 -11.95 -10.21 -6.78
CA VAL A 276 -13.26 -10.85 -6.60
C VAL A 276 -14.23 -10.35 -7.65
N VAL A 277 -14.19 -9.05 -8.01
CA VAL A 277 -14.94 -8.52 -9.17
C VAL A 277 -14.70 -9.38 -10.42
N LYS A 278 -13.44 -9.58 -10.83
CA LYS A 278 -13.11 -10.38 -12.02
C LYS A 278 -13.57 -11.83 -11.94
N ILE A 279 -13.57 -12.41 -10.74
CA ILE A 279 -14.09 -13.75 -10.52
C ILE A 279 -15.61 -13.76 -10.70
N LEU A 280 -16.33 -12.79 -10.14
CA LEU A 280 -17.79 -12.66 -10.24
C LEU A 280 -18.27 -12.29 -11.64
N LEU A 281 -17.44 -11.66 -12.46
CA LEU A 281 -17.69 -11.44 -13.89
C LEU A 281 -17.48 -12.71 -14.74
N GLY A 282 -16.81 -13.72 -14.20
CA GLY A 282 -16.47 -14.96 -14.92
C GLY A 282 -15.16 -14.89 -15.71
N ASP A 283 -14.36 -13.85 -15.55
CA ASP A 283 -13.12 -13.62 -16.31
C ASP A 283 -11.91 -14.41 -15.77
N SER A 284 -12.10 -15.17 -14.71
CA SER A 284 -11.05 -15.93 -14.04
C SER A 284 -11.22 -17.44 -14.24
N ALA A 285 -10.64 -17.99 -15.31
CA ALA A 285 -10.79 -19.40 -15.68
C ALA A 285 -10.46 -20.40 -14.57
N SER A 286 -9.46 -20.11 -13.72
CA SER A 286 -9.10 -20.96 -12.58
C SER A 286 -10.15 -20.98 -11.46
N TYR A 287 -11.12 -20.07 -11.51
CA TYR A 287 -12.20 -19.91 -10.54
C TYR A 287 -13.57 -20.31 -11.11
N HIS A 288 -13.59 -21.22 -12.10
CA HIS A 288 -14.82 -21.66 -12.79
C HIS A 288 -15.90 -22.29 -11.88
N PHE A 289 -15.56 -22.62 -10.62
CA PHE A 289 -16.50 -23.12 -9.62
C PHE A 289 -17.36 -22.00 -9.00
N VAL A 290 -16.94 -20.74 -9.13
CA VAL A 290 -17.72 -19.58 -8.68
C VAL A 290 -18.74 -19.24 -9.75
N THR A 291 -20.02 -19.21 -9.36
CA THR A 291 -21.08 -18.77 -10.26
C THR A 291 -20.99 -17.25 -10.46
N PRO A 292 -20.99 -16.75 -11.72
CA PRO A 292 -21.00 -15.32 -11.98
C PRO A 292 -22.20 -14.63 -11.30
N ASP A 293 -21.95 -13.46 -10.71
CA ASP A 293 -22.94 -12.66 -9.99
C ASP A 293 -22.76 -11.19 -10.37
N ARG A 294 -23.49 -10.76 -11.39
CA ARG A 294 -23.40 -9.40 -11.93
C ARG A 294 -23.83 -8.32 -10.93
N ILE A 295 -24.74 -8.64 -10.02
CA ILE A 295 -25.25 -7.66 -9.04
C ILE A 295 -24.16 -7.37 -8.01
N LYS A 296 -23.52 -8.42 -7.47
CA LYS A 296 -22.36 -8.25 -6.59
C LYS A 296 -21.15 -7.67 -7.30
N ALA A 297 -20.88 -8.09 -8.54
CA ALA A 297 -19.78 -7.54 -9.32
C ALA A 297 -19.93 -6.02 -9.49
N GLN A 298 -21.12 -5.54 -9.87
CA GLN A 298 -21.44 -4.12 -9.95
C GLN A 298 -21.20 -3.40 -8.63
N ALA A 299 -21.76 -3.91 -7.52
CA ALA A 299 -21.58 -3.30 -6.21
C ALA A 299 -20.10 -3.20 -5.80
N TYR A 300 -19.29 -4.21 -6.14
CA TYR A 300 -17.87 -4.25 -5.81
C TYR A 300 -17.02 -3.37 -6.73
N LEU A 301 -17.44 -3.19 -7.98
CA LEU A 301 -16.89 -2.19 -8.89
C LEU A 301 -17.12 -0.78 -8.32
N ASP A 302 -18.35 -0.45 -7.93
CA ASP A 302 -18.70 0.83 -7.32
C ASP A 302 -17.88 1.08 -6.03
N LEU A 303 -17.73 0.05 -5.19
CA LEU A 303 -16.89 0.13 -3.98
C LEU A 303 -15.44 0.44 -4.34
N TYR A 304 -14.86 -0.27 -5.32
CA TYR A 304 -13.48 -0.05 -5.74
C TYR A 304 -13.29 1.35 -6.28
N LEU A 305 -14.14 1.81 -7.21
CA LEU A 305 -14.04 3.12 -7.84
C LEU A 305 -14.28 4.26 -6.84
N SER A 306 -15.12 4.05 -5.83
CA SER A 306 -15.33 5.04 -4.76
C SER A 306 -14.12 5.13 -3.80
N ALA A 307 -13.46 4.01 -3.53
CA ALA A 307 -12.36 3.94 -2.57
C ALA A 307 -11.02 4.31 -3.20
N ALA A 308 -10.69 3.74 -4.37
CA ALA A 308 -9.38 3.86 -5.00
C ALA A 308 -9.19 5.22 -5.70
N GLY A 309 -7.98 5.74 -5.63
CA GLY A 309 -7.45 6.77 -6.52
C GLY A 309 -6.66 6.16 -7.66
N THR A 310 -6.19 7.02 -8.56
CA THR A 310 -5.53 6.59 -9.79
C THR A 310 -4.00 6.66 -9.74
N GLU A 311 -3.40 7.38 -8.80
CA GLU A 311 -1.99 7.78 -8.87
C GLU A 311 -1.00 6.59 -8.91
N ARG A 312 -1.30 5.50 -8.19
CA ARG A 312 -0.49 4.27 -8.22
C ARG A 312 -1.11 3.14 -9.05
N MET A 313 -2.40 3.23 -9.38
CA MET A 313 -3.19 2.13 -9.94
C MET A 313 -4.05 2.54 -11.17
N GLN A 314 -3.67 3.60 -11.91
CA GLN A 314 -4.43 4.14 -13.04
C GLN A 314 -4.89 3.06 -14.03
N SER A 315 -4.01 2.14 -14.43
CA SER A 315 -4.37 1.10 -15.39
C SER A 315 -5.46 0.16 -14.86
N LEU A 316 -5.37 -0.25 -13.59
CA LEU A 316 -6.41 -1.09 -12.99
C LEU A 316 -7.71 -0.30 -12.80
N TYR A 317 -7.62 0.95 -12.36
CA TYR A 317 -8.77 1.84 -12.21
C TYR A 317 -9.55 1.97 -13.52
N SER A 318 -8.87 2.35 -14.61
CA SER A 318 -9.52 2.52 -15.92
C SER A 318 -10.10 1.22 -16.47
N ILE A 319 -9.49 0.06 -16.19
CA ILE A 319 -10.06 -1.24 -16.59
C ILE A 319 -11.38 -1.46 -15.85
N LEU A 320 -11.40 -1.26 -14.53
CA LEU A 320 -12.59 -1.49 -13.72
C LEU A 320 -13.69 -0.46 -14.00
N GLU A 321 -13.33 0.78 -14.32
CA GLU A 321 -14.28 1.82 -14.76
C GLU A 321 -14.99 1.42 -16.07
N LEU A 322 -14.24 0.92 -17.07
CA LEU A 322 -14.84 0.41 -18.30
C LEU A 322 -15.69 -0.84 -18.08
N GLU A 323 -15.29 -1.73 -17.16
CA GLU A 323 -16.08 -2.89 -16.76
C GLU A 323 -17.40 -2.47 -16.09
N GLU A 324 -17.36 -1.45 -15.21
CA GLU A 324 -18.52 -0.86 -14.54
C GLU A 324 -19.49 -0.26 -15.56
N GLU A 325 -19.03 0.63 -16.44
CA GLU A 325 -19.88 1.26 -17.45
C GLU A 325 -20.57 0.22 -18.36
N SER A 326 -19.80 -0.78 -18.80
CA SER A 326 -20.28 -1.87 -19.66
C SER A 326 -21.31 -2.76 -18.97
N LEU A 327 -21.16 -2.99 -17.66
CA LEU A 327 -22.06 -3.81 -16.87
C LEU A 327 -23.34 -3.04 -16.53
N ALA A 328 -23.20 -1.83 -16.01
CA ALA A 328 -24.30 -0.95 -15.64
C ALA A 328 -25.22 -0.66 -16.83
N GLY A 329 -24.67 -0.52 -18.04
CA GLY A 329 -25.44 -0.35 -19.28
C GLY A 329 -26.32 -1.54 -19.67
N LYS A 330 -26.08 -2.73 -19.10
CA LYS A 330 -26.82 -3.98 -19.37
C LYS A 330 -27.72 -4.42 -18.21
N MET A 331 -27.72 -3.68 -17.10
CA MET A 331 -28.50 -3.99 -15.90
C MET A 331 -29.85 -3.29 -15.93
N SER A 332 -30.87 -3.98 -15.41
CA SER A 332 -32.17 -3.37 -15.11
C SER A 332 -32.08 -2.42 -13.92
N GLU A 333 -33.07 -1.54 -13.76
CA GLU A 333 -33.13 -0.61 -12.62
C GLU A 333 -33.28 -1.35 -11.29
N GLU A 334 -34.01 -2.48 -11.27
CA GLU A 334 -34.12 -3.34 -10.10
C GLU A 334 -32.77 -3.94 -9.69
N GLU A 335 -31.96 -4.36 -10.66
CA GLU A 335 -30.62 -4.91 -10.40
C GLU A 335 -29.64 -3.85 -9.92
N LYS A 336 -29.70 -2.64 -10.49
CA LYS A 336 -28.91 -1.49 -10.01
C LYS A 336 -29.28 -1.12 -8.58
N ALA A 337 -30.57 -1.14 -8.24
CA ALA A 337 -31.03 -0.89 -6.87
C ALA A 337 -30.50 -1.94 -5.88
N GLN A 338 -30.49 -3.22 -6.28
CA GLN A 338 -29.92 -4.30 -5.46
C GLN A 338 -28.40 -4.13 -5.27
N ALA A 339 -27.67 -3.84 -6.35
CA ALA A 339 -26.22 -3.60 -6.29
C ALA A 339 -25.90 -2.41 -5.37
N ASN A 340 -26.64 -1.31 -5.51
CA ASN A 340 -26.48 -0.14 -4.64
C ASN A 340 -26.75 -0.46 -3.16
N GLY A 341 -27.72 -1.34 -2.86
CA GLY A 341 -27.96 -1.81 -1.49
C GLY A 341 -26.73 -2.50 -0.88
N ILE A 342 -26.03 -3.32 -1.66
CA ILE A 342 -24.78 -3.98 -1.25
C ILE A 342 -23.66 -2.94 -1.08
N PHE A 343 -23.50 -2.03 -2.05
CA PHE A 343 -22.52 -0.95 -2.01
C PHE A 343 -22.65 -0.10 -0.74
N VAL A 344 -23.85 0.40 -0.45
CA VAL A 344 -24.10 1.26 0.73
C VAL A 344 -23.79 0.51 2.03
N ASN A 345 -24.17 -0.77 2.12
CA ASN A 345 -23.89 -1.58 3.30
C ASN A 345 -22.38 -1.65 3.58
N TYR A 346 -21.58 -2.04 2.59
CA TYR A 346 -20.12 -2.14 2.73
C TYR A 346 -19.47 -0.78 2.98
N LYS A 347 -19.88 0.26 2.24
CA LYS A 347 -19.31 1.61 2.38
C LYS A 347 -19.48 2.18 3.78
N ASN A 348 -20.58 1.84 4.47
CA ASN A 348 -20.84 2.29 5.83
C ASN A 348 -20.12 1.45 6.89
N SER A 349 -19.76 0.20 6.59
CA SER A 349 -19.15 -0.72 7.56
C SER A 349 -17.63 -0.85 7.44
N LEU A 350 -17.06 -0.59 6.25
CA LEU A 350 -15.69 -0.98 5.95
C LEU A 350 -14.98 0.03 5.05
N ASN A 351 -13.73 0.34 5.40
CA ASN A 351 -12.83 1.09 4.54
C ASN A 351 -11.99 0.11 3.72
N PHE A 352 -11.98 0.27 2.41
CA PHE A 352 -11.08 -0.48 1.52
C PHE A 352 -9.78 0.27 1.34
N TYR A 353 -8.65 -0.44 1.49
CA TYR A 353 -7.31 0.14 1.38
C TYR A 353 -6.25 -0.89 0.98
N TYR A 354 -5.11 -0.39 0.52
CA TYR A 354 -3.92 -1.19 0.27
C TYR A 354 -3.04 -1.23 1.52
N HIS A 355 -3.03 -2.38 2.21
CA HIS A 355 -2.18 -2.62 3.36
C HIS A 355 -0.71 -2.78 2.93
N ASP A 356 0.03 -1.67 2.87
CA ASP A 356 1.47 -1.67 2.64
C ASP A 356 2.29 -1.47 3.92
N VAL A 357 3.61 -1.45 3.76
CA VAL A 357 4.55 -1.20 4.85
C VAL A 357 4.24 0.08 5.62
N PHE A 358 3.71 1.12 4.97
CA PHE A 358 3.38 2.42 5.58
C PHE A 358 1.97 2.45 6.19
N TRP A 359 1.22 1.35 6.18
CA TRP A 359 -0.01 1.25 6.98
C TRP A 359 0.29 1.01 8.46
N ASP A 360 1.27 0.16 8.75
CA ASP A 360 1.62 -0.31 10.10
C ASP A 360 2.44 0.71 10.93
N ILE A 361 2.27 2.03 10.75
CA ILE A 361 3.23 3.05 11.24
C ILE A 361 3.37 3.15 12.77
N ASN A 362 2.41 2.60 13.52
CA ASN A 362 2.34 2.67 14.98
C ASN A 362 3.47 1.93 15.74
#